data_AF-A0AAD3RII9-F1
#
_entry.id   AF-A0AAD3RII9-F1
#
_cell.length_a   1.000
_cell.length_b   1.000
_cell.length_c   1.000
_cell.angle_alpha   90.00
_cell.angle_beta   90.00
_cell.angle_gamma   90.00
#
_symmetry.space_group_name_H-M   'P 1'
#
loop_
_entity.id
_entity.type
_entity.pdbx_description
1 polymer ?
#
loop_
_entity_poly.entity_id
_entity_poly.type
_entity_poly.pdbx_seq_one_letter_code
_entity_poly.pdbx_strand_id
1 'polypeptide(L)'
;MRKITDSHTPSSRTVNTTLYYILSSSSMAPLLDRRLSSEERAHLESSLNYADHCFSGHATMHAENLWPERVSSAAQILQLVTLWTLTLQKRGCRVLVAAGAHGAMQGMVLSFGGLQFTENHLQFQADPRCATQQLCPERDPLQPGPH
;
A
#
# COMPACT_ATOMS: atom_id res chain seq x y z
N MET A 1 3.59 28.62 14.00
CA MET A 1 3.36 27.17 14.21
C MET A 1 4.59 26.40 13.74
N ARG A 2 5.29 25.69 14.63
CA ARG A 2 6.37 24.78 14.22
C ARG A 2 5.71 23.54 13.61
N LYS A 3 6.03 23.23 12.34
CA LYS A 3 5.66 21.94 11.75
C LYS A 3 6.45 20.87 12.48
N ILE A 4 5.77 20.09 13.31
CA ILE A 4 6.30 18.83 13.81
C ILE A 4 6.05 17.83 12.68
N THR A 5 6.95 17.80 11.71
CA THR A 5 6.99 16.72 10.72
C THR A 5 8.03 15.74 11.18
N ASP A 6 7.60 14.55 11.56
CA ASP A 6 8.48 13.39 11.72
C ASP A 6 9.25 13.21 10.41
N SER A 7 10.58 13.16 10.50
CA SER A 7 11.50 13.04 9.35
C SER A 7 11.14 11.88 8.43
N HIS A 8 10.51 10.84 8.98
CA HIS A 8 10.19 9.61 8.28
C HIS A 8 8.75 9.57 7.76
N THR A 9 8.01 10.68 7.83
CA THR A 9 6.66 10.77 7.24
C THR A 9 6.72 11.61 5.97
N PRO A 10 6.38 11.06 4.80
CA PRO A 10 6.47 11.81 3.56
C PRO A 10 5.48 12.96 3.52
N SER A 11 5.84 14.02 2.79
CA SER A 11 4.97 15.19 2.67
C SER A 11 3.66 14.84 1.96
N SER A 12 2.59 15.60 2.24
CA SER A 12 1.32 15.48 1.50
C SER A 12 1.50 15.60 -0.02
N ARG A 13 2.45 16.41 -0.48
CA ARG A 13 2.82 16.52 -1.90
C ARG A 13 3.38 15.19 -2.42
N THR A 14 4.35 14.62 -1.71
CA THR A 14 4.95 13.32 -2.05
C THR A 14 3.89 12.25 -2.15
N VAL A 15 3.01 12.14 -1.14
CA VAL A 15 1.92 11.15 -1.12
C VAL A 15 1.01 11.30 -2.33
N ASN A 16 0.53 12.52 -2.60
CA ASN A 16 -0.37 12.79 -3.73
C ASN A 16 0.31 12.48 -5.08
N THR A 17 1.55 12.93 -5.28
CA THR A 17 2.31 12.68 -6.51
C THR A 17 2.58 11.20 -6.72
N THR A 18 2.97 10.47 -5.67
CA THR A 18 3.18 9.01 -5.73
C THR A 18 1.88 8.27 -6.07
N LEU A 19 0.76 8.60 -5.41
CA LEU A 19 -0.55 8.04 -5.72
C LEU A 19 -0.94 8.32 -7.18
N TYR A 20 -0.74 9.55 -7.66
CA TYR A 20 -0.99 9.88 -9.05
C TYR A 20 -0.19 9.00 -10.02
N TYR A 21 1.11 8.82 -9.79
CA TYR A 21 1.94 7.98 -10.64
C TYR A 21 1.51 6.52 -10.61
N ILE A 22 1.21 5.99 -9.43
CA ILE A 22 0.76 4.60 -9.29
C ILE A 22 -0.56 4.43 -10.01
N LEU A 23 -1.56 5.27 -9.77
CA LEU A 23 -2.90 5.09 -10.36
C LEU A 23 -2.93 5.35 -11.88
N SER A 24 -2.11 6.28 -12.38
CA SER A 24 -2.02 6.57 -13.81
C SER A 24 -1.23 5.51 -14.58
N SER A 25 -0.27 4.84 -13.92
CA SER A 25 0.58 3.83 -14.55
C SER A 25 0.16 2.39 -14.24
N SER A 26 -0.66 2.18 -13.20
CA SER A 26 -1.27 0.90 -12.89
C SER A 26 -2.34 0.57 -13.93
N SER A 27 -2.62 -0.72 -14.10
CA SER A 27 -3.63 -1.25 -15.02
C SER A 27 -4.94 -0.45 -14.99
N MET A 28 -5.62 -0.38 -16.14
CA MET A 28 -6.86 0.36 -16.36
C MET A 28 -7.83 0.27 -15.18
N ALA A 29 -8.55 1.36 -14.92
CA ALA A 29 -9.62 1.43 -13.92
C ALA A 29 -10.93 0.89 -14.54
N PRO A 30 -11.22 -0.42 -14.50
CA PRO A 30 -12.21 -1.01 -15.42
C PRO A 30 -13.63 -0.60 -15.04
N LEU A 31 -13.88 -0.33 -13.75
CA LEU A 31 -15.18 0.15 -13.25
C LEU A 31 -15.57 1.54 -13.76
N LEU A 32 -14.61 2.31 -14.31
CA LEU A 32 -14.87 3.60 -14.97
C LEU A 32 -15.20 3.43 -16.46
N ASP A 33 -14.96 2.26 -17.05
CA ASP A 33 -15.31 1.99 -18.44
C ASP A 33 -16.82 1.74 -18.58
N ARG A 34 -17.47 2.54 -19.43
CA ARG A 34 -18.90 2.43 -19.73
C ARG A 34 -19.23 1.19 -20.56
N ARG A 35 -18.22 0.56 -21.18
CA ARG A 35 -18.36 -0.65 -22.00
C ARG A 35 -18.30 -1.94 -21.20
N LEU A 36 -17.95 -1.85 -19.91
CA LEU A 36 -17.88 -3.01 -19.02
C LEU A 36 -19.26 -3.64 -18.87
N SER A 37 -19.37 -4.95 -19.07
CA SER A 37 -20.64 -5.65 -18.89
C SER A 37 -21.08 -5.64 -17.42
N SER A 38 -22.39 -5.84 -17.19
CA SER A 38 -22.92 -5.92 -15.82
C SER A 38 -22.33 -7.09 -15.03
N GLU A 39 -22.00 -8.20 -15.70
CA GLU A 39 -21.43 -9.39 -15.08
C GLU A 39 -19.97 -9.15 -14.66
N GLU A 40 -19.14 -8.61 -15.55
CA GLU A 40 -17.75 -8.25 -15.25
C GLU A 40 -17.67 -7.20 -14.14
N ARG A 41 -18.60 -6.24 -14.15
CA ARG A 41 -18.71 -5.23 -13.09
C ARG A 41 -18.99 -5.88 -11.74
N ALA A 42 -19.98 -6.76 -11.65
CA ALA A 42 -20.31 -7.46 -10.41
C ALA A 42 -19.14 -8.33 -9.91
N HIS A 43 -18.43 -9.00 -10.82
CA HIS A 43 -17.23 -9.78 -10.49
C HIS A 43 -16.11 -8.91 -9.92
N LEU A 44 -15.84 -7.74 -10.52
CA LEU A 44 -14.83 -6.80 -10.02
C LEU A 44 -15.23 -6.21 -8.66
N GLU A 45 -16.47 -5.79 -8.49
CA GLU A 45 -16.98 -5.28 -7.22
C GLU A 45 -16.90 -6.35 -6.11
N SER A 46 -17.23 -7.60 -6.43
CA SER A 46 -17.05 -8.74 -5.52
C SER A 46 -15.58 -8.94 -5.13
N SER A 47 -14.66 -8.86 -6.09
CA SER A 47 -13.22 -8.99 -5.85
C SER A 47 -12.66 -7.86 -4.97
N LEU A 48 -13.16 -6.63 -5.13
CA LEU A 48 -12.78 -5.48 -4.31
C LEU A 48 -13.35 -5.53 -2.89
N ASN A 49 -14.51 -6.15 -2.72
CA ASN A 49 -15.08 -6.41 -1.40
C ASN A 49 -14.27 -7.48 -0.64
N TYR A 50 -13.60 -8.39 -1.35
CA TYR A 50 -12.70 -9.38 -0.77
C TYR A 50 -11.29 -8.79 -0.51
N ALA A 51 -11.22 -7.79 0.37
CA ALA A 51 -9.95 -7.27 0.89
C ALA A 51 -9.38 -8.11 2.04
N ASP A 52 -10.02 -9.25 2.34
CA ASP A 52 -9.65 -10.13 3.43
C ASP A 52 -8.18 -10.54 3.31
N HIS A 53 -7.45 -10.39 4.41
CA HIS A 53 -6.03 -10.67 4.53
C HIS A 53 -5.08 -9.74 3.74
N CYS A 54 -5.57 -8.77 2.96
CA CYS A 54 -4.74 -7.69 2.40
C CYS A 54 -4.52 -6.58 3.43
N PHE A 55 -3.48 -6.72 4.23
CA PHE A 55 -2.11 -6.26 4.02
C PHE A 55 -1.39 -6.74 5.28
N SER A 56 -0.43 -7.67 5.15
CA SER A 56 0.23 -8.25 6.33
C SER A 56 1.58 -7.61 6.62
N GLY A 57 1.74 -7.02 7.81
CA GLY A 57 3.02 -6.51 8.32
C GLY A 57 3.11 -4.98 8.40
N HIS A 58 4.34 -4.45 8.48
CA HIS A 58 4.58 -3.05 8.86
C HIS A 58 3.98 -2.00 7.91
N ALA A 59 3.52 -0.91 8.53
CA ALA A 59 3.08 0.33 7.90
C ALA A 59 4.05 0.82 6.82
N THR A 60 3.54 1.05 5.62
CA THR A 60 4.33 1.59 4.49
C THR A 60 4.52 3.10 4.59
N MET A 61 3.79 3.79 5.47
CA MET A 61 3.86 5.25 5.56
C MET A 61 5.26 5.77 5.88
N HIS A 62 6.06 4.96 6.58
CA HIS A 62 7.43 5.29 7.00
C HIS A 62 8.52 4.59 6.16
N ALA A 63 8.14 3.90 5.09
CA ALA A 63 9.10 3.22 4.21
C ALA A 63 9.62 4.21 3.16
N GLU A 64 10.77 4.83 3.41
CA GLU A 64 11.33 5.91 2.59
C GLU A 64 11.48 5.54 1.10
N ASN A 65 11.82 4.29 0.81
CA ASN A 65 11.97 3.78 -0.56
C ASN A 65 10.65 3.79 -1.36
N LEU A 66 9.51 3.74 -0.70
CA LEU A 66 8.19 3.82 -1.33
C LEU A 66 7.74 5.26 -1.59
N TRP A 67 8.41 6.25 -0.97
CA TRP A 67 8.02 7.66 -1.02
C TRP A 67 9.17 8.57 -1.46
N PRO A 68 9.73 8.38 -2.67
CA PRO A 68 10.82 9.22 -3.15
C PRO A 68 10.40 10.69 -3.26
N GLU A 69 11.20 11.61 -2.72
CA GLU A 69 10.93 13.05 -2.82
C GLU A 69 10.97 13.57 -4.26
N ARG A 70 11.77 12.94 -5.12
CA ARG A 70 11.96 13.33 -6.51
C ARG A 70 11.90 12.11 -7.42
N VAL A 71 11.04 12.22 -8.45
CA VAL A 71 10.93 11.29 -9.57
C VAL A 71 10.99 12.14 -10.83
N SER A 72 12.01 11.97 -11.65
CA SER A 72 12.33 12.88 -12.77
C SER A 72 12.26 12.25 -14.15
N SER A 73 11.99 10.94 -14.26
CA SER A 73 11.91 10.24 -15.54
C SER A 73 10.84 9.15 -15.56
N ALA A 74 10.35 8.83 -16.76
CA ALA A 74 9.40 7.74 -16.96
C ALA A 74 9.93 6.39 -16.45
N ALA A 75 11.24 6.12 -16.62
CA ALA A 75 11.87 4.92 -16.10
C ALA A 75 11.77 4.83 -14.56
N GLN A 76 12.01 5.94 -13.85
CA GLN A 76 11.86 5.98 -12.40
C GLN A 76 10.41 5.82 -11.95
N ILE A 77 9.45 6.37 -12.72
CA ILE A 77 8.01 6.16 -12.47
C ILE A 77 7.66 4.67 -12.58
N LEU A 78 8.07 4.00 -13.65
CA LEU A 78 7.80 2.57 -13.86
C LEU A 78 8.45 1.69 -12.78
N GLN A 79 9.65 2.04 -12.33
CA GLN A 79 10.31 1.37 -11.21
C GLN A 79 9.53 1.55 -9.91
N LEU A 80 9.09 2.77 -9.61
CA LEU A 80 8.29 3.06 -8.42
C LEU A 80 6.96 2.28 -8.44
N VAL A 81 6.28 2.27 -9.58
CA VAL A 81 5.02 1.50 -9.77
C VAL A 81 5.29 0.01 -9.55
N THR A 82 6.35 -0.54 -10.15
CA THR A 82 6.73 -1.94 -9.97
C THR A 82 7.03 -2.26 -8.50
N LEU A 83 7.74 -1.38 -7.80
CA LEU A 83 8.06 -1.54 -6.38
C LEU A 83 6.79 -1.57 -5.52
N TRP A 84 5.84 -0.65 -5.76
CA TRP A 84 4.56 -0.62 -5.06
C TRP A 84 3.72 -1.86 -5.36
N THR A 85 3.61 -2.24 -6.62
CA THR A 85 2.90 -3.46 -7.05
C THR A 85 3.47 -4.70 -6.36
N LEU A 86 4.80 -4.89 -6.38
CA LEU A 86 5.45 -6.02 -5.73
C LEU A 86 5.27 -6.00 -4.22
N THR A 87 5.35 -4.82 -3.60
CA THR A 87 5.15 -4.68 -2.15
C THR A 87 3.75 -5.12 -1.77
N LEU A 88 2.72 -4.63 -2.46
CA LEU A 88 1.33 -5.02 -2.19
C LEU A 88 1.09 -6.52 -2.44
N GLN A 89 1.60 -7.06 -3.55
CA GLN A 89 1.46 -8.48 -3.88
C GLN A 89 2.11 -9.39 -2.84
N LYS A 90 3.33 -9.08 -2.40
CA LYS A 90 4.04 -9.84 -1.36
C LYS A 90 3.35 -9.80 0.00
N ARG A 91 2.45 -8.83 0.20
CA ARG A 91 1.77 -8.55 1.47
C ARG A 91 0.30 -8.99 1.46
N GLY A 92 -0.09 -9.85 0.50
CA GLY A 92 -1.42 -10.45 0.43
C GLY A 92 -2.42 -9.71 -0.47
N CYS A 93 -2.06 -8.55 -1.03
CA CYS A 93 -2.97 -7.72 -1.82
C CYS A 93 -3.02 -8.09 -3.30
N ARG A 94 -2.65 -9.32 -3.69
CA ARG A 94 -2.57 -9.76 -5.09
C ARG A 94 -3.91 -9.61 -5.84
N VAL A 95 -5.01 -9.98 -5.20
CA VAL A 95 -6.37 -9.89 -5.79
C VAL A 95 -6.76 -8.43 -6.04
N LEU A 96 -6.53 -7.55 -5.05
CA LEU A 96 -6.82 -6.13 -5.20
C LEU A 96 -5.96 -5.49 -6.30
N VAL A 97 -4.66 -5.77 -6.33
CA VAL A 97 -3.79 -5.26 -7.40
C VAL A 97 -4.23 -5.75 -8.79
N ALA A 98 -4.71 -6.99 -8.90
CA ALA A 98 -5.25 -7.54 -10.14
C ALA A 98 -6.56 -6.86 -10.59
N ALA A 99 -7.34 -6.29 -9.66
CA ALA A 99 -8.54 -5.51 -9.96
C ALA A 99 -8.24 -4.10 -10.54
N GLY A 100 -6.97 -3.78 -10.77
CA GLY A 100 -6.52 -2.54 -11.40
C GLY A 100 -6.45 -1.36 -10.42
N ALA A 101 -6.58 -0.14 -10.94
CA ALA A 101 -6.34 1.09 -10.15
C ALA A 101 -7.18 1.18 -8.86
N HIS A 102 -8.42 0.68 -8.84
CA HIS A 102 -9.28 0.71 -7.65
C HIS A 102 -8.72 -0.15 -6.52
N GLY A 103 -8.35 -1.40 -6.82
CA GLY A 103 -7.81 -2.29 -5.80
C GLY A 103 -6.37 -1.94 -5.43
N ALA A 104 -5.58 -1.40 -6.37
CA ALA A 104 -4.28 -0.81 -6.05
C ALA A 104 -4.41 0.32 -5.02
N MET A 105 -5.36 1.24 -5.20
CA MET A 105 -5.65 2.32 -4.24
C MET A 105 -6.05 1.75 -2.87
N GLN A 106 -6.96 0.78 -2.84
CA GLN A 106 -7.43 0.16 -1.60
C GLN A 106 -6.28 -0.53 -0.85
N GLY A 107 -5.47 -1.31 -1.54
CA GLY A 107 -4.29 -1.96 -0.96
C GLY A 107 -3.25 -0.96 -0.44
N MET A 108 -3.04 0.15 -1.16
CA MET A 108 -2.15 1.22 -0.69
C MET A 108 -2.66 1.83 0.62
N VAL A 109 -3.94 2.20 0.70
CA VAL A 109 -4.53 2.80 1.91
C VAL A 109 -4.42 1.87 3.11
N LEU A 110 -4.71 0.58 2.92
CA LEU A 110 -4.52 -0.43 3.97
C LEU A 110 -3.06 -0.52 4.41
N SER A 111 -2.13 -0.47 3.46
CA SER A 111 -0.70 -0.55 3.75
C SER A 111 -0.17 0.61 4.59
N PHE A 112 -0.78 1.81 4.55
CA PHE A 112 -0.26 2.99 5.26
C PHE A 112 -0.14 2.74 6.75
N GLY A 113 -1.13 2.10 7.36
CA GLY A 113 -1.13 1.75 8.79
C GLY A 113 -0.81 0.28 9.07
N GLY A 114 -0.48 -0.54 8.07
CA GLY A 114 -0.45 -1.99 8.29
C GLY A 114 -1.82 -2.55 8.69
N LEU A 115 -2.87 -2.03 8.06
CA LEU A 115 -4.26 -2.39 8.33
C LEU A 115 -4.62 -3.65 7.52
N GLN A 116 -5.36 -4.56 8.14
CA GLN A 116 -5.82 -5.78 7.49
C GLN A 116 -7.28 -6.04 7.85
N PHE A 117 -8.10 -6.40 6.87
CA PHE A 117 -9.42 -6.98 7.14
C PHE A 117 -9.31 -8.48 7.40
N THR A 118 -9.98 -8.95 8.44
CA THR A 118 -10.19 -10.37 8.71
C THR A 118 -11.62 -10.56 9.20
N GLU A 119 -12.42 -11.41 8.57
CA GLU A 119 -13.79 -11.70 9.04
C GLU A 119 -14.63 -10.42 9.24
N ASN A 120 -14.51 -9.45 8.33
CA ASN A 120 -15.15 -8.12 8.39
C ASN A 120 -14.68 -7.19 9.53
N HIS A 121 -13.67 -7.59 10.30
CA HIS A 121 -13.02 -6.72 11.28
C HIS A 121 -11.76 -6.09 10.70
N LEU A 122 -11.66 -4.76 10.79
CA LEU A 122 -10.44 -4.03 10.47
C LEU A 122 -9.48 -4.12 11.65
N GLN A 123 -8.36 -4.81 11.45
CA GLN A 123 -7.30 -4.94 12.43
C GLN A 123 -6.14 -4.01 12.10
N PHE A 124 -5.56 -3.41 13.13
CA PHE A 124 -4.29 -2.69 13.05
C PHE A 124 -3.18 -3.62 13.52
N GLN A 125 -2.35 -4.10 12.58
CA GLN A 125 -1.24 -4.98 12.90
C GLN A 125 0.01 -4.18 13.29
N ALA A 126 0.02 -3.65 14.50
CA ALA A 126 1.24 -3.14 15.13
C ALA A 126 1.78 -4.16 16.14
N ASP A 127 3.10 -4.41 16.10
CA ASP A 127 3.77 -5.08 17.21
C ASP A 127 3.54 -4.23 18.48
N PRO A 128 2.97 -4.79 19.56
CA PRO A 128 2.76 -4.05 20.80
C PRO A 128 4.05 -3.43 21.37
N ARG A 129 5.21 -4.03 21.06
CA ARG A 129 6.53 -3.50 21.42
C ARG A 129 6.90 -2.23 20.64
N CYS A 130 6.36 -2.06 19.43
CA CYS A 130 6.50 -0.82 18.66
C CYS A 130 5.42 0.22 18.98
N ALA A 131 4.26 -0.16 19.53
CA ALA A 131 3.20 0.80 19.86
C ALA A 131 3.61 1.79 20.97
N THR A 132 4.61 1.42 21.79
CA THR A 132 5.17 2.27 22.86
C THR A 132 6.46 2.97 22.48
N GLN A 133 7.04 2.67 21.30
CA GLN A 133 8.33 3.22 20.88
C GLN A 133 8.27 3.60 19.39
N GLN A 134 8.45 4.89 19.10
CA GLN A 134 8.29 5.52 17.78
C GLN A 134 9.27 5.02 16.68
N LEU A 135 10.04 3.95 16.93
CA LEU A 135 10.86 3.26 15.94
C LEU A 135 10.64 1.76 16.10
N CYS A 136 10.09 1.10 15.07
CA CYS A 136 10.39 -0.32 14.88
C CYS A 136 11.79 -0.40 14.24
N PRO A 137 12.83 -0.92 14.92
CA PRO A 137 14.05 -1.28 14.21
C PRO A 137 13.73 -2.43 13.25
N GLU A 138 14.24 -2.37 12.02
CA GLU A 138 14.26 -3.53 11.11
C GLU A 138 14.80 -4.74 11.89
N ARG A 139 14.05 -5.84 11.94
CA ARG A 139 14.61 -7.10 12.45
C ARG A 139 15.72 -7.51 11.48
N ASP A 140 16.95 -7.29 11.91
CA ASP A 140 18.13 -7.87 11.30
C ASP A 140 17.98 -9.41 11.35
N PRO A 141 17.95 -10.14 10.21
CA PRO A 141 17.69 -11.57 10.19
C PRO A 141 18.80 -12.44 10.83
N LEU A 142 19.80 -11.82 11.47
CA LEU A 142 21.01 -12.47 11.98
C LEU A 142 21.15 -12.53 13.51
N GLN A 143 20.13 -12.19 14.31
CA GLN A 143 20.21 -12.40 15.76
C GLN A 143 19.51 -13.70 16.20
N PRO A 144 20.24 -14.66 16.81
CA PRO A 144 19.63 -15.83 17.45
C PRO A 144 18.87 -15.37 18.70
N GLY A 145 17.63 -15.86 18.85
CA GLY A 145 16.77 -15.52 19.99
C GLY A 145 17.39 -15.95 21.34
N PRO A 146 17.06 -15.25 22.44
CA PRO A 146 17.56 -15.63 23.75
C PRO A 146 16.88 -16.92 24.21
N HIS A 147 17.69 -17.78 24.84
CA HIS A 147 17.31 -19.02 25.52
C HIS A 147 16.35 -18.80 26.68
#